data_AF-A0AAD5HFB6-F1
#
_entry.id   AF-A0AAD5HFB6-F1
#
_cell.length_a   1.000
_cell.length_b   1.000
_cell.length_c   1.000
_cell.angle_alpha   90.00
_cell.angle_beta   90.00
_cell.angle_gamma   90.00
#
_symmetry.space_group_name_H-M   'P 1'
#
loop_
_entity.id
_entity.type
_entity.pdbx_description
1 polymer ?
#
loop_
_entity_poly.entity_id
_entity_poly.type
_entity_poly.pdbx_seq_one_letter_code
_entity_poly.pdbx_strand_id
1 'polypeptide(L)'
;MPSVSHRRIVAIDLDDTLSHTIEALAAWHNDTYETNLKHSDFHTQNLWEVWGGSREEACQKVREFYTSKHFLDLQPINDYALESLRMLKRRRFSLVIVTSRQQLVAEETKRWVDKCYPGVFDSIYFCNLYLTHAEQQDLISKPKSAILREINAELLVEDSLEHALECAQVGVPVLLFDREGSYGWNHINIEGKGPQESDAMILPRNVTRIKTWKQVIAHFPKPASPLRFCWVPSDFVNSDDESDDLDTVNVDDMSDDEQYGSEGGDEWAKPNSRELIWA
;
A
#
# COMPACT_ATOMS: atom_id res chain seq x y z
N MET A 1 5.96 35.39 17.70
CA MET A 1 5.68 34.88 16.35
C MET A 1 5.03 33.52 16.50
N PRO A 2 3.95 33.18 15.77
CA PRO A 2 3.46 31.81 15.79
C PRO A 2 4.58 30.90 15.25
N SER A 3 4.97 29.89 16.02
CA SER A 3 5.98 28.93 15.57
C SER A 3 5.49 28.29 14.28
N VAL A 4 6.35 28.24 13.27
CA VAL A 4 6.08 27.46 12.06
C VAL A 4 6.08 26.01 12.52
N SER A 5 4.90 25.45 12.75
CA SER A 5 4.74 24.03 13.00
C SER A 5 5.27 23.29 11.78
N HIS A 6 6.40 22.59 11.94
CA HIS A 6 6.90 21.68 10.92
C HIS A 6 5.83 20.62 10.65
N ARG A 7 5.42 20.50 9.37
CA ARG A 7 4.50 19.45 8.96
C ARG A 7 5.24 18.12 9.03
N ARG A 8 4.60 17.14 9.66
CA ARG A 8 5.10 15.77 9.75
C ARG A 8 5.24 15.17 8.36
N ILE A 9 6.38 14.56 8.08
CA ILE A 9 6.71 14.00 6.75
C ILE A 9 6.38 12.51 6.73
N VAL A 10 5.57 12.11 5.74
CA VAL A 10 5.29 10.71 5.43
C VAL A 10 5.94 10.40 4.08
N ALA A 11 6.87 9.45 4.09
CA ALA A 11 7.51 8.95 2.89
C ALA A 11 6.73 7.76 2.33
N ILE A 12 6.60 7.72 1.01
CA ILE A 12 5.85 6.70 0.29
C ILE A 12 6.78 6.14 -0.80
N ASP A 13 6.94 4.82 -0.86
CA ASP A 13 7.56 4.19 -2.01
C ASP A 13 6.66 4.29 -3.26
N LEU A 14 7.23 4.13 -4.45
CA LEU A 14 6.49 4.26 -5.70
C LEU A 14 6.18 2.93 -6.38
N ASP A 15 7.15 2.03 -6.50
CA ASP A 15 7.05 0.82 -7.31
C ASP A 15 6.31 -0.24 -6.49
N ASP A 16 5.18 -0.74 -6.99
CA ASP A 16 4.31 -1.70 -6.26
C ASP A 16 3.69 -1.16 -4.96
N THR A 17 3.98 0.08 -4.58
CA THR A 17 3.29 0.83 -3.51
C THR A 17 2.29 1.86 -4.05
N LEU A 18 2.62 2.54 -5.16
CA LEU A 18 1.73 3.45 -5.88
C LEU A 18 1.44 3.00 -7.31
N SER A 19 2.27 2.14 -7.89
CA SER A 19 2.17 1.70 -9.29
C SER A 19 2.19 0.19 -9.39
N HIS A 20 1.58 -0.37 -10.44
CA HIS A 20 1.64 -1.80 -10.77
C HIS A 20 2.95 -2.12 -11.52
N THR A 21 4.10 -1.94 -10.86
CA THR A 21 5.42 -2.02 -11.53
C THR A 21 5.79 -3.45 -11.88
N ILE A 22 5.65 -4.41 -10.94
CA ILE A 22 5.95 -5.82 -11.24
C ILE A 22 5.04 -6.35 -12.35
N GLU A 23 3.76 -6.00 -12.39
CA GLU A 23 2.88 -6.46 -13.48
C GLU A 23 3.28 -5.88 -14.83
N ALA A 24 3.60 -4.58 -14.89
CA ALA A 24 4.05 -3.94 -16.12
C ALA A 24 5.40 -4.51 -16.60
N LEU A 25 6.31 -4.77 -15.67
CA LEU A 25 7.62 -5.35 -15.92
C LEU A 25 7.51 -6.81 -16.40
N ALA A 26 6.61 -7.61 -15.82
CA ALA A 26 6.32 -8.96 -16.27
C ALA A 26 5.73 -8.97 -17.69
N ALA A 27 4.74 -8.11 -17.96
CA ALA A 27 4.16 -7.97 -19.29
C ALA A 27 5.21 -7.54 -20.33
N TRP A 28 6.10 -6.60 -19.97
CA TRP A 28 7.17 -6.15 -20.85
C TRP A 28 8.15 -7.26 -21.15
N HIS A 29 8.54 -8.03 -20.14
CA HIS A 29 9.46 -9.14 -20.31
C HIS A 29 8.84 -10.23 -21.18
N ASN A 30 7.54 -10.53 -21.01
CA ASN A 30 6.82 -11.48 -21.86
C ASN A 30 6.78 -11.05 -23.32
N ASP A 31 6.48 -9.78 -23.60
CA ASP A 31 6.43 -9.26 -24.96
C ASP A 31 7.81 -9.19 -25.61
N THR A 32 8.86 -8.91 -24.84
CA THR A 32 10.23 -8.68 -25.36
C THR A 32 11.02 -9.99 -25.52
N TYR A 33 10.83 -10.94 -24.61
CA TYR A 33 11.63 -12.16 -24.51
C TYR A 33 10.82 -13.45 -24.72
N GLU A 34 9.56 -13.32 -25.15
CA GLU A 34 8.64 -14.45 -25.40
C GLU A 34 8.45 -15.37 -24.16
N THR A 35 8.45 -14.77 -22.97
CA THR A 35 8.21 -15.47 -21.71
C THR A 35 6.73 -15.49 -21.30
N ASN A 36 6.41 -16.14 -20.18
CA ASN A 36 5.06 -16.21 -19.61
C ASN A 36 5.06 -15.97 -18.09
N LEU A 37 5.75 -14.92 -17.65
CA LEU A 37 5.82 -14.49 -16.26
C LEU A 37 4.48 -13.90 -15.81
N LYS A 38 4.12 -14.21 -14.56
CA LYS A 38 2.99 -13.69 -13.82
C LYS A 38 3.49 -13.00 -12.58
N HIS A 39 2.67 -12.11 -12.00
CA HIS A 39 2.96 -11.48 -10.71
C HIS A 39 3.32 -12.51 -9.62
N SER A 40 2.66 -13.67 -9.61
CA SER A 40 2.91 -14.74 -8.64
C SER A 40 4.31 -15.36 -8.74
N ASP A 41 5.04 -15.15 -9.84
CA ASP A 41 6.38 -15.72 -10.04
C ASP A 41 7.46 -14.87 -9.36
N PHE A 42 7.10 -13.68 -8.87
CA PHE A 42 8.00 -12.78 -8.16
C PHE A 42 7.93 -13.06 -6.66
N HIS A 43 8.85 -13.90 -6.18
CA HIS A 43 9.05 -14.16 -4.75
C HIS A 43 10.24 -13.40 -4.14
N THR A 44 10.85 -12.53 -4.94
CA THR A 44 12.08 -11.81 -4.65
C THR A 44 12.11 -10.56 -5.52
N GLN A 45 12.67 -9.47 -5.00
CA GLN A 45 12.92 -8.25 -5.78
C GLN A 45 14.25 -8.32 -6.57
N ASN A 46 15.05 -9.37 -6.35
CA ASN A 46 16.22 -9.69 -7.15
C ASN A 46 15.80 -10.28 -8.51
N LEU A 47 15.54 -9.42 -9.49
CA LEU A 47 14.94 -9.83 -10.77
C LEU A 47 15.73 -10.90 -11.54
N TRP A 48 17.06 -11.01 -11.33
CA TRP A 48 17.87 -12.08 -11.94
C TRP A 48 17.53 -13.48 -11.40
N GLU A 49 16.94 -13.59 -10.22
CA GLU A 49 16.47 -14.88 -9.67
C GLU A 49 15.19 -15.35 -10.36
N VAL A 50 14.37 -14.41 -10.88
CA VAL A 50 13.13 -14.70 -11.61
C VAL A 50 13.40 -14.89 -13.11
N TRP A 51 14.23 -14.01 -13.69
CA TRP A 51 14.54 -14.03 -15.12
C TRP A 51 15.64 -15.02 -15.51
N GLY A 52 16.43 -15.48 -14.53
CA GLY A 52 17.72 -16.12 -14.76
C GLY A 52 18.78 -15.10 -15.21
N GLY A 53 20.01 -15.60 -15.36
CA GLY A 53 21.16 -14.79 -15.76
C GLY A 53 21.86 -14.10 -14.60
N SER A 54 22.61 -13.04 -14.91
CA SER A 54 23.37 -12.25 -13.94
C SER A 54 22.61 -11.02 -13.43
N ARG A 55 23.09 -10.45 -12.32
CA ARG A 55 22.57 -9.19 -11.80
C ARG A 55 22.74 -8.05 -12.80
N GLU A 56 23.86 -8.01 -13.51
CA GLU A 56 24.16 -7.00 -14.54
C GLU A 56 23.18 -7.10 -15.71
N GLU A 57 22.86 -8.31 -16.16
CA GLU A 57 21.86 -8.56 -17.20
C GLU A 57 20.47 -8.10 -16.74
N ALA A 58 20.09 -8.36 -15.49
CA ALA A 58 18.84 -7.86 -14.92
C ALA A 58 18.82 -6.33 -14.84
N CYS A 59 19.92 -5.69 -14.42
CA CYS A 59 20.03 -4.23 -14.43
C CYS A 59 19.85 -3.66 -15.84
N GLN A 60 20.46 -4.29 -16.86
CA GLN A 60 20.28 -3.89 -18.25
C GLN A 60 18.82 -4.01 -18.70
N LYS A 61 18.17 -5.14 -18.41
CA LYS A 61 16.74 -5.33 -18.70
C LYS A 61 15.86 -4.26 -18.06
N VAL A 62 16.13 -3.88 -16.81
CA VAL A 62 15.41 -2.78 -16.16
C VAL A 62 15.61 -1.44 -16.89
N ARG A 63 16.82 -1.16 -17.42
CA ARG A 63 17.07 0.04 -18.23
C ARG A 63 16.31 0.00 -19.56
N GLU A 64 16.20 -1.16 -20.19
CA GLU A 64 15.38 -1.34 -21.39
C GLU A 64 13.89 -1.14 -21.08
N PHE A 65 13.40 -1.71 -19.98
CA PHE A 65 12.03 -1.52 -19.49
C PHE A 65 11.68 -0.04 -19.30
N TYR A 66 12.58 0.76 -18.73
CA TYR A 66 12.37 2.21 -18.57
C TYR A 66 12.12 2.97 -19.88
N THR A 67 12.63 2.46 -21.00
CA THR A 67 12.40 3.06 -22.32
C THR A 67 11.17 2.49 -23.03
N SER A 68 10.54 1.47 -22.44
CA SER A 68 9.39 0.78 -23.03
C SER A 68 8.07 1.53 -22.82
N LYS A 69 7.10 1.22 -23.68
CA LYS A 69 5.72 1.71 -23.51
C LYS A 69 5.11 1.25 -22.18
N HIS A 70 5.44 0.05 -21.72
CA HIS A 70 4.90 -0.55 -20.49
C HIS A 70 5.27 0.26 -19.25
N PHE A 71 6.48 0.84 -19.22
CA PHE A 71 6.89 1.76 -18.16
C PHE A 71 6.18 3.12 -18.26
N LEU A 72 6.07 3.68 -19.46
CA LEU A 72 5.42 4.98 -19.68
C LEU A 72 3.91 4.95 -19.39
N ASP A 73 3.29 3.79 -19.58
CA ASP A 73 1.86 3.53 -19.36
C ASP A 73 1.58 2.77 -18.05
N LEU A 74 2.50 2.84 -17.06
CA LEU A 74 2.30 2.25 -15.73
C LEU A 74 0.91 2.59 -15.17
N GLN A 75 0.22 1.59 -14.65
CA GLN A 75 -1.09 1.81 -14.01
C GLN A 75 -0.89 2.16 -12.54
N PRO A 76 -1.61 3.17 -12.00
CA PRO A 76 -1.58 3.47 -10.58
C PRO A 76 -2.38 2.41 -9.81
N ILE A 77 -2.00 2.19 -8.56
CA ILE A 77 -2.78 1.38 -7.63
C ILE A 77 -4.07 2.13 -7.27
N ASN A 78 -5.22 1.52 -7.59
CA ASN A 78 -6.56 2.11 -7.46
C ASN A 78 -7.40 1.44 -6.35
N ASP A 79 -6.82 1.23 -5.18
CA ASP A 79 -7.44 0.59 -3.99
C ASP A 79 -7.72 1.61 -2.86
N TYR A 80 -8.06 2.86 -3.22
CA TYR A 80 -8.20 4.04 -2.34
C TYR A 80 -6.89 4.80 -2.05
N ALA A 81 -5.81 4.54 -2.81
CA ALA A 81 -4.51 5.22 -2.65
C ALA A 81 -4.59 6.75 -2.77
N LEU A 82 -5.17 7.26 -3.87
CA LEU A 82 -5.24 8.70 -4.12
C LEU A 82 -6.10 9.42 -3.07
N GLU A 83 -7.21 8.81 -2.67
CA GLU A 83 -8.12 9.30 -1.64
C GLU A 83 -7.42 9.37 -0.29
N SER A 84 -6.72 8.29 0.09
CA SER A 84 -5.91 8.22 1.30
C SER A 84 -4.85 9.32 1.34
N LEU A 85 -4.06 9.48 0.28
CA LEU A 85 -3.02 10.50 0.22
C LEU A 85 -3.62 11.92 0.29
N ARG A 86 -4.73 12.19 -0.40
CA ARG A 86 -5.47 13.46 -0.29
C ARG A 86 -6.00 13.70 1.13
N MET A 87 -6.45 12.67 1.83
CA MET A 87 -6.85 12.76 3.23
C MET A 87 -5.68 13.18 4.13
N LEU A 88 -4.50 12.58 3.93
CA LEU A 88 -3.29 12.95 4.69
C LEU A 88 -2.85 14.38 4.41
N LYS A 89 -2.87 14.82 3.15
CA LYS A 89 -2.61 16.21 2.78
C LYS A 89 -3.55 17.20 3.48
N ARG A 90 -4.86 16.91 3.50
CA ARG A 90 -5.84 17.72 4.22
C ARG A 90 -5.59 17.75 5.73
N ARG A 91 -5.04 16.68 6.31
CA ARG A 91 -4.60 16.59 7.70
C ARG A 91 -3.22 17.24 7.95
N ARG A 92 -2.70 18.01 6.98
CA ARG A 92 -1.43 18.78 7.08
C ARG A 92 -0.17 17.94 7.21
N PHE A 93 -0.19 16.70 6.72
CA PHE A 93 1.05 15.95 6.49
C PHE A 93 1.74 16.45 5.21
N SER A 94 3.07 16.46 5.22
CA SER A 94 3.88 16.59 4.00
C SER A 94 4.11 15.19 3.45
N LEU A 95 3.85 15.00 2.16
CA LEU A 95 3.98 13.70 1.51
C LEU A 95 5.10 13.76 0.50
N VAL A 96 6.01 12.80 0.56
CA VAL A 96 7.16 12.72 -0.33
C VAL A 96 7.29 11.30 -0.87
N ILE A 97 7.81 11.17 -2.08
CA ILE A 97 8.17 9.86 -2.63
C ILE A 97 9.64 9.60 -2.33
N VAL A 98 9.97 8.39 -1.88
CA VAL A 98 11.34 7.90 -1.77
C VAL A 98 11.42 6.58 -2.52
N THR A 99 12.04 6.57 -3.70
CA THR A 99 12.01 5.42 -4.63
C THR A 99 13.41 4.88 -4.89
N SER A 100 13.51 3.55 -5.07
CA SER A 100 14.74 2.85 -5.44
C SER A 100 15.25 3.19 -6.85
N ARG A 101 14.40 3.80 -7.69
CA ARG A 101 14.74 4.23 -9.06
C ARG A 101 15.97 5.13 -9.10
N GLN A 102 16.57 5.16 -10.29
CA GLN A 102 17.68 6.04 -10.63
C GLN A 102 17.15 7.37 -11.17
N GLN A 103 17.89 8.43 -10.91
CA GLN A 103 17.55 9.79 -11.32
C GLN A 103 17.51 9.97 -12.85
N LEU A 104 18.10 9.04 -13.61
CA LEU A 104 18.01 9.03 -15.08
C LEU A 104 16.57 8.92 -15.61
N VAL A 105 15.62 8.36 -14.85
CA VAL A 105 14.18 8.33 -15.20
C VAL A 105 13.35 9.35 -14.42
N ALA A 106 13.98 10.41 -13.93
CA ALA A 106 13.30 11.38 -13.08
C ALA A 106 12.18 12.14 -13.80
N GLU A 107 12.37 12.47 -15.09
CA GLU A 107 11.37 13.22 -15.85
C GLU A 107 10.12 12.38 -16.11
N GLU A 108 10.28 11.14 -16.55
CA GLU A 108 9.20 10.18 -16.79
C GLU A 108 8.46 9.87 -15.50
N THR A 109 9.21 9.61 -14.43
CA THR A 109 8.63 9.35 -13.10
C THR A 109 7.82 10.55 -12.61
N LYS A 110 8.36 11.78 -12.71
CA LYS A 110 7.65 13.00 -12.33
C LYS A 110 6.37 13.18 -13.15
N ARG A 111 6.45 13.01 -14.47
CA ARG A 111 5.29 13.15 -15.38
C ARG A 111 4.19 12.15 -15.02
N TRP A 112 4.57 10.92 -14.71
CA TRP A 112 3.64 9.89 -14.27
C TRP A 112 2.99 10.24 -12.93
N VAL A 113 3.78 10.67 -11.93
CA VAL A 113 3.27 11.08 -10.61
C VAL A 113 2.32 12.28 -10.73
N ASP A 114 2.67 13.30 -11.52
CA ASP A 114 1.82 14.47 -11.74
C ASP A 114 0.48 14.09 -12.39
N LYS A 115 0.48 13.10 -13.28
CA LYS A 115 -0.73 12.57 -13.95
C LYS A 115 -1.60 11.77 -12.98
N CYS A 116 -1.03 10.83 -12.23
CA CYS A 116 -1.76 9.87 -11.41
C CYS A 116 -2.10 10.40 -10.00
N TYR A 117 -1.25 11.26 -9.44
CA TYR A 117 -1.36 11.81 -8.09
C TYR A 117 -1.24 13.34 -8.07
N PRO A 118 -2.08 14.08 -8.82
CA PRO A 118 -1.93 15.52 -9.03
C PRO A 118 -2.01 16.30 -7.71
N GLY A 119 -0.96 17.08 -7.43
CA GLY A 119 -0.86 17.95 -6.25
C GLY A 119 -0.69 17.21 -4.92
N VAL A 120 -0.35 15.92 -4.95
CA VAL A 120 -0.25 15.09 -3.75
C VAL A 120 1.15 15.09 -3.13
N PHE A 121 2.22 15.14 -3.93
CA PHE A 121 3.58 14.99 -3.40
C PHE A 121 4.33 16.33 -3.44
N ASP A 122 5.10 16.60 -2.37
CA ASP A 122 5.94 17.79 -2.25
C ASP A 122 7.29 17.62 -2.95
N SER A 123 7.81 16.39 -3.00
CA SER A 123 9.09 16.06 -3.64
C SER A 123 9.20 14.55 -3.94
N ILE A 124 10.14 14.20 -4.83
CA ILE A 124 10.57 12.83 -5.13
C ILE A 124 12.06 12.72 -4.83
N TYR A 125 12.45 11.73 -4.04
CA TYR A 125 13.83 11.41 -3.74
C TYR A 125 14.20 10.08 -4.42
N PHE A 126 15.22 10.12 -5.27
CA PHE A 126 15.76 8.95 -5.96
C PHE A 126 16.92 8.38 -5.16
N CYS A 127 16.81 7.12 -4.76
CA CYS A 127 17.87 6.39 -4.08
C CYS A 127 19.02 6.03 -5.00
N ASN A 128 18.79 5.99 -6.33
CA ASN A 128 19.79 5.56 -7.29
C ASN A 128 20.35 4.17 -6.94
N LEU A 129 19.51 3.21 -6.59
CA LEU A 129 19.99 1.84 -6.34
C LEU A 129 20.43 1.21 -7.67
N TYR A 130 21.26 0.17 -7.65
CA TYR A 130 21.65 -0.57 -8.87
C TYR A 130 22.25 0.31 -9.99
N LEU A 131 23.09 1.29 -9.64
CA LEU A 131 23.87 2.05 -10.62
C LEU A 131 24.95 1.19 -11.25
N THR A 132 25.16 1.35 -12.55
CA THR A 132 26.34 0.83 -13.25
C THR A 132 27.60 1.57 -12.80
N HIS A 133 28.78 0.97 -13.04
CA HIS A 133 30.07 1.63 -12.75
C HIS A 133 30.22 3.00 -13.44
N ALA A 134 29.65 3.16 -14.63
CA ALA A 134 29.66 4.44 -15.33
C ALA A 134 28.73 5.46 -14.63
N GLU A 135 27.51 5.05 -14.28
CA GLU A 135 26.55 5.92 -13.60
C GLU A 135 27.04 6.36 -12.20
N GLN A 136 27.83 5.51 -11.51
CA GLN A 136 28.43 5.84 -10.20
C GLN A 136 29.45 7.00 -10.24
N GLN A 137 29.89 7.42 -11.43
CA GLN A 137 30.76 8.59 -11.57
C GLN A 137 29.99 9.90 -11.34
N ASP A 138 28.71 9.93 -11.70
CA ASP A 138 27.87 11.13 -11.66
C ASP A 138 26.77 11.05 -10.58
N LEU A 139 26.35 9.84 -10.22
CA LEU A 139 25.25 9.59 -9.29
C LEU A 139 25.73 8.81 -8.06
N ILE A 140 25.16 9.17 -6.92
CA ILE A 140 25.43 8.51 -5.63
C ILE A 140 24.22 7.64 -5.29
N SER A 141 24.48 6.33 -5.15
CA SER A 141 23.52 5.39 -4.58
C SER A 141 23.37 5.65 -3.09
N LYS A 142 22.13 5.71 -2.61
CA LYS A 142 21.80 6.01 -1.23
C LYS A 142 20.67 5.12 -0.71
N PRO A 143 20.87 4.44 0.43
CA PRO A 143 19.81 3.67 1.06
C PRO A 143 18.60 4.54 1.43
N LYS A 144 17.41 3.96 1.40
CA LYS A 144 16.17 4.64 1.80
C LYS A 144 16.28 5.15 3.23
N SER A 145 16.81 4.34 4.14
CA SER A 145 16.98 4.73 5.55
C SER A 145 17.79 6.01 5.74
N ALA A 146 18.81 6.25 4.90
CA ALA A 146 19.62 7.46 4.96
C ALA A 146 18.83 8.69 4.48
N ILE A 147 18.06 8.56 3.39
CA ILE A 147 17.19 9.64 2.91
C ILE A 147 16.12 9.98 3.95
N LEU A 148 15.48 8.97 4.54
CA LEU A 148 14.43 9.17 5.55
C LEU A 148 14.94 9.94 6.78
N ARG A 149 16.16 9.64 7.25
CA ARG A 149 16.80 10.41 8.32
C ARG A 149 17.05 11.86 7.94
N GLU A 150 17.57 12.11 6.74
CA GLU A 150 17.91 13.47 6.30
C GLU A 150 16.68 14.38 6.19
N ILE A 151 15.58 13.82 5.72
CA ILE A 151 14.32 14.55 5.59
C ILE A 151 13.48 14.51 6.87
N ASN A 152 13.95 13.83 7.93
CA ASN A 152 13.21 13.60 9.18
C ASN A 152 11.81 13.01 8.92
N ALA A 153 11.73 11.97 8.07
CA ALA A 153 10.47 11.26 7.83
C ALA A 153 10.02 10.53 9.10
N GLU A 154 8.74 10.65 9.43
CA GLU A 154 8.13 10.04 10.62
C GLU A 154 7.48 8.68 10.34
N LEU A 155 7.28 8.35 9.07
CA LEU A 155 6.70 7.08 8.64
C LEU A 155 7.08 6.79 7.17
N LEU A 156 7.25 5.51 6.85
CA LEU A 156 7.40 5.00 5.50
C LEU A 156 6.23 4.06 5.14
N VAL A 157 5.69 4.14 3.93
CA VAL A 157 4.88 3.08 3.30
C VAL A 157 5.73 2.44 2.20
N GLU A 158 5.95 1.13 2.27
CA GLU A 158 6.95 0.41 1.45
C GLU A 158 6.49 -1.03 1.22
N ASP A 159 6.65 -1.56 0.03
CA ASP A 159 6.29 -2.95 -0.30
C ASP A 159 7.45 -3.93 -0.07
N SER A 160 8.70 -3.46 -0.19
CA SER A 160 9.91 -4.24 0.02
C SER A 160 10.11 -4.61 1.50
N LEU A 161 10.16 -5.90 1.82
CA LEU A 161 10.52 -6.36 3.16
C LEU A 161 11.95 -5.95 3.53
N GLU A 162 12.90 -6.03 2.61
CA GLU A 162 14.30 -5.64 2.86
C GLU A 162 14.40 -4.16 3.24
N HIS A 163 13.83 -3.27 2.42
CA HIS A 163 13.86 -1.84 2.69
C HIS A 163 13.04 -1.46 3.93
N ALA A 164 11.91 -2.13 4.17
CA ALA A 164 11.13 -1.92 5.38
C ALA A 164 11.95 -2.24 6.64
N LEU A 165 12.65 -3.37 6.66
CA LEU A 165 13.51 -3.75 7.79
C LEU A 165 14.70 -2.80 7.95
N GLU A 166 15.33 -2.39 6.84
CA GLU A 166 16.42 -1.40 6.83
C GLU A 166 15.98 -0.07 7.45
N CYS A 167 14.81 0.44 7.06
CA CYS A 167 14.26 1.70 7.58
C CYS A 167 13.78 1.57 9.04
N ALA A 168 13.22 0.42 9.40
CA ALA A 168 12.81 0.15 10.77
C ALA A 168 13.99 0.10 11.75
N GLN A 169 15.14 -0.45 11.34
CA GLN A 169 16.36 -0.48 12.16
C GLN A 169 16.86 0.91 12.53
N VAL A 170 16.55 1.92 11.72
CA VAL A 170 16.95 3.31 11.99
C VAL A 170 15.90 4.10 12.79
N GLY A 171 14.86 3.41 13.27
CA GLY A 171 13.83 3.97 14.13
C GLY A 171 12.64 4.58 13.39
N VAL A 172 12.59 4.52 12.05
CA VAL A 172 11.44 5.01 11.28
C VAL A 172 10.36 3.92 11.26
N PRO A 173 9.14 4.19 11.75
CA PRO A 173 8.01 3.27 11.61
C PRO A 173 7.69 2.99 10.14
N VAL A 174 7.41 1.73 9.81
CA VAL A 174 7.08 1.31 8.44
C VAL A 174 5.73 0.63 8.39
N LEU A 175 4.92 1.02 7.42
CA LEU A 175 3.75 0.27 6.98
C LEU A 175 4.17 -0.58 5.77
N LEU A 176 4.38 -1.88 6.00
CA LEU A 176 4.76 -2.83 4.96
C LEU A 176 3.53 -3.12 4.10
N PHE A 177 3.51 -2.59 2.88
CA PHE A 177 2.39 -2.70 1.96
C PHE A 177 2.43 -4.02 1.20
N ASP A 178 1.39 -4.82 1.40
CA ASP A 178 1.25 -6.18 0.88
C ASP A 178 -0.12 -6.30 0.22
N ARG A 179 -0.22 -5.81 -1.01
CA ARG A 179 -1.50 -5.59 -1.69
C ARG A 179 -2.31 -6.88 -1.72
N GLU A 180 -3.42 -6.89 -0.99
CA GLU A 180 -4.30 -8.05 -0.80
C GLU A 180 -3.60 -9.34 -0.29
N GLY A 181 -2.39 -9.25 0.28
CA GLY A 181 -1.62 -10.43 0.68
C GLY A 181 -0.95 -11.17 -0.48
N SER A 182 -0.68 -10.48 -1.60
CA SER A 182 -0.22 -11.11 -2.86
C SER A 182 1.28 -10.92 -3.15
N TYR A 183 1.99 -10.14 -2.35
CA TYR A 183 3.36 -9.71 -2.66
C TYR A 183 4.39 -10.74 -2.18
N GLY A 184 4.61 -11.79 -2.98
CA GLY A 184 5.48 -12.92 -2.63
C GLY A 184 6.86 -12.54 -2.10
N TRP A 185 7.46 -11.44 -2.59
CA TRP A 185 8.76 -10.92 -2.16
C TRP A 185 8.80 -10.34 -0.74
N ASN A 186 7.65 -10.07 -0.13
CA ASN A 186 7.59 -9.50 1.21
C ASN A 186 7.12 -10.50 2.28
N HIS A 187 6.98 -11.78 1.92
CA HIS A 187 6.77 -12.89 2.86
C HIS A 187 8.05 -13.72 2.95
N ILE A 188 8.36 -14.25 4.13
CA ILE A 188 9.47 -15.19 4.29
C ILE A 188 8.95 -16.59 3.98
N ASN A 189 9.41 -17.17 2.87
CA ASN A 189 9.19 -18.58 2.60
C ASN A 189 10.04 -19.44 3.55
N ILE A 190 9.43 -20.02 4.57
CA ILE A 190 10.05 -21.08 5.37
C ILE A 190 9.85 -22.39 4.60
N GLU A 191 10.95 -23.05 4.20
CA GLU A 191 10.88 -24.36 3.54
C GLU A 191 9.94 -25.33 4.29
N GLY A 192 8.97 -25.89 3.56
CA GLY A 192 8.01 -26.87 4.10
C GLY A 192 6.73 -26.29 4.71
N LYS A 193 6.57 -24.96 4.76
CA LYS A 193 5.31 -24.31 5.15
C LYS A 193 4.71 -23.55 3.97
N GLY A 194 3.45 -23.81 3.67
CA GLY A 194 2.73 -23.04 2.65
C GLY A 194 2.65 -21.55 3.04
N PRO A 195 2.40 -20.64 2.09
CA PRO A 195 2.40 -19.19 2.33
C PRO A 195 1.53 -18.77 3.52
N GLN A 196 0.43 -19.50 3.80
CA GLN A 196 -0.47 -19.21 4.92
C GLN A 196 0.07 -19.54 6.32
N GLU A 197 1.08 -20.40 6.48
CA GLU A 197 1.65 -20.76 7.80
C GLU A 197 2.92 -19.97 8.14
N SER A 198 3.47 -19.22 7.18
CA SER A 198 4.71 -18.45 7.32
C SER A 198 4.52 -16.99 7.77
N ASP A 199 3.27 -16.51 7.80
CA ASP A 199 2.87 -15.13 8.15
C ASP A 199 3.19 -14.73 9.61
N ALA A 200 3.60 -15.67 10.46
CA ALA A 200 4.04 -15.42 11.82
C ALA A 200 5.52 -15.02 11.93
N MET A 201 6.11 -14.43 10.88
CA MET A 201 7.34 -13.67 11.05
C MET A 201 7.02 -12.54 12.04
N ILE A 202 7.68 -12.55 13.20
CA ILE A 202 7.58 -11.45 14.16
C ILE A 202 8.28 -10.26 13.50
N LEU A 203 7.54 -9.52 12.69
CA LEU A 203 7.97 -8.21 12.20
C LEU A 203 8.43 -7.38 13.41
N PRO A 204 9.47 -6.56 13.27
CA PRO A 204 9.85 -5.63 14.33
C PRO A 204 8.64 -4.83 14.80
N ARG A 205 8.59 -4.45 16.08
CA ARG A 205 7.43 -3.75 16.67
C ARG A 205 7.03 -2.47 15.92
N ASN A 206 7.96 -1.85 15.19
CA ASN A 206 7.74 -0.66 14.38
C ASN A 206 7.52 -0.94 12.88
N VAL A 207 7.28 -2.19 12.50
CA VAL A 207 6.84 -2.58 11.15
C VAL A 207 5.45 -3.20 11.25
N THR A 208 4.48 -2.61 10.55
CA THR A 208 3.10 -3.13 10.52
C THR A 208 2.72 -3.46 9.08
N ARG A 209 2.33 -4.71 8.85
CA ARG A 209 1.82 -5.13 7.54
C ARG A 209 0.43 -4.57 7.30
N ILE A 210 0.20 -4.04 6.10
CA ILE A 210 -1.07 -3.53 5.64
C ILE A 210 -1.37 -4.06 4.24
N LYS A 211 -2.65 -4.32 3.94
CA LYS A 211 -3.06 -4.96 2.68
C LYS A 211 -3.74 -4.03 1.68
N THR A 212 -4.19 -2.87 2.16
CA THR A 212 -4.92 -1.90 1.35
C THR A 212 -4.58 -0.47 1.77
N TRP A 213 -4.72 0.48 0.86
CA TRP A 213 -4.56 1.89 1.17
C TRP A 213 -5.60 2.44 2.16
N LYS A 214 -6.74 1.75 2.36
CA LYS A 214 -7.68 2.08 3.44
C LYS A 214 -7.07 1.85 4.82
N GLN A 215 -6.26 0.80 4.99
CA GLN A 215 -5.59 0.52 6.27
C GLN A 215 -4.54 1.57 6.59
N VAL A 216 -3.82 2.11 5.59
CA VAL A 216 -2.86 3.22 5.77
C VAL A 216 -3.48 4.35 6.59
N ILE A 217 -4.69 4.78 6.25
CA ILE A 217 -5.35 5.91 6.93
C ILE A 217 -5.74 5.61 8.37
N ALA A 218 -6.04 4.35 8.69
CA ALA A 218 -6.38 3.93 10.04
C ALA A 218 -5.19 4.10 11.01
N HIS A 219 -3.95 4.08 10.50
CA HIS A 219 -2.74 4.33 11.30
C HIS A 219 -2.51 5.80 11.65
N PHE A 220 -3.25 6.73 11.04
CA PHE A 220 -3.11 8.15 11.35
C PHE A 220 -4.19 8.60 12.32
N PRO A 221 -3.82 9.38 13.36
CA PRO A 221 -4.80 9.85 14.34
C PRO A 221 -5.93 10.60 13.65
N LYS A 222 -7.17 10.33 14.09
CA LYS A 222 -8.33 11.10 13.64
C LYS A 222 -8.13 12.56 14.09
N PRO A 223 -8.53 13.55 13.27
CA PRO A 223 -8.61 14.92 13.73
C PRO A 223 -9.46 14.95 14.99
N ALA A 224 -8.97 15.64 16.02
CA ALA A 224 -9.77 15.82 17.22
C ALA A 224 -11.07 16.55 16.84
N SER A 225 -12.20 16.06 17.36
CA SER A 225 -13.50 16.70 17.09
C SER A 225 -13.44 18.18 17.49
N PRO A 226 -13.92 19.11 16.65
CA PRO A 226 -14.06 20.50 17.07
C PRO A 226 -15.04 20.64 18.24
N LEU A 227 -15.91 19.64 18.44
CA LEU A 227 -16.85 19.54 19.55
C LEU A 227 -16.29 18.80 20.79
N ARG A 228 -14.97 18.54 20.85
CA ARG A 228 -14.36 17.90 22.04
C ARG A 228 -14.49 18.71 23.33
N PHE A 229 -14.85 19.98 23.21
CA PHE A 229 -15.16 20.89 24.31
C PHE A 229 -16.66 21.24 24.33
N CYS A 230 -17.52 20.27 24.03
CA CYS A 230 -18.96 20.47 24.15
C CYS A 230 -19.29 20.83 25.60
N TRP A 231 -19.71 22.06 25.82
CA TRP A 231 -20.16 22.51 27.12
C TRP A 231 -21.62 22.09 27.28
N VAL A 232 -21.87 21.25 28.28
CA VAL A 232 -23.23 20.88 28.69
C VAL A 232 -23.53 21.67 29.97
N PRO A 233 -24.58 22.50 29.99
CA PRO A 233 -25.00 23.19 31.21
C PRO A 233 -25.28 22.18 32.32
N SER A 234 -24.94 22.52 33.56
CA SER A 234 -25.19 21.70 34.76
C SER A 234 -26.64 21.26 34.92
N ASP A 235 -27.56 22.09 34.40
CA ASP A 235 -29.00 21.92 34.57
C ASP A 235 -29.59 20.89 33.60
N PHE A 236 -28.78 20.32 32.71
CA PHE A 236 -29.14 19.25 31.76
C PHE A 236 -28.57 17.87 32.13
N VAL A 237 -27.87 17.75 33.26
CA VAL A 237 -27.54 16.44 33.84
C VAL A 237 -28.80 15.93 34.54
N ASN A 238 -29.68 15.26 33.78
CA ASN A 238 -30.73 14.45 34.38
C ASN A 238 -30.05 13.36 35.23
N SER A 239 -30.54 13.21 36.45
CA SER A 239 -30.04 12.31 37.49
C SER A 239 -30.28 10.82 37.24
N ASP A 240 -30.48 10.41 35.98
CA ASP A 240 -30.89 9.06 35.61
C ASP A 240 -29.89 8.51 34.58
N ASP A 241 -28.69 8.16 35.07
CA ASP A 241 -27.91 7.07 34.51
C ASP A 241 -27.12 6.49 35.67
N GLU A 242 -27.79 5.60 36.40
CA GLU A 242 -27.11 4.59 37.20
C GLU A 242 -26.12 3.83 36.31
N SER A 243 -24.97 3.54 36.90
CA SER A 243 -23.96 2.64 36.38
C SER A 243 -24.57 1.34 35.87
N ASP A 244 -24.44 1.05 34.58
CA ASP A 244 -24.50 -0.32 34.06
C ASP A 244 -23.11 -0.71 33.51
N ASP A 245 -22.30 -1.23 34.43
CA ASP A 245 -21.35 -2.29 34.13
C ASP A 245 -22.14 -3.52 33.67
N LEU A 246 -22.12 -3.85 32.37
CA LEU A 246 -22.49 -5.21 31.92
C LEU A 246 -21.57 -5.71 30.81
N ASP A 247 -20.53 -6.41 31.28
CA ASP A 247 -19.83 -7.49 30.60
C ASP A 247 -20.79 -8.66 30.30
N THR A 248 -20.77 -9.18 29.06
CA THR A 248 -21.12 -10.57 28.65
C THR A 248 -22.60 -11.01 28.92
N VAL A 249 -23.29 -11.95 28.27
CA VAL A 249 -23.03 -13.15 27.47
C VAL A 249 -24.36 -13.49 26.73
N ASN A 250 -24.26 -14.25 25.63
CA ASN A 250 -25.17 -15.28 25.10
C ASN A 250 -26.70 -15.21 25.31
N VAL A 251 -27.42 -15.37 24.18
CA VAL A 251 -28.79 -15.88 24.18
C VAL A 251 -28.83 -17.14 23.29
N ASP A 252 -28.56 -18.28 23.90
CA ASP A 252 -29.10 -19.55 23.46
C ASP A 252 -30.37 -19.82 24.29
N ASP A 253 -31.36 -20.36 23.59
CA ASP A 253 -32.47 -21.17 24.11
C ASP A 253 -33.55 -20.44 24.94
N MET A 254 -34.74 -20.27 24.34
CA MET A 254 -36.00 -20.81 24.89
C MET A 254 -37.09 -20.81 23.83
N SER A 255 -37.64 -22.01 23.67
CA SER A 255 -38.82 -22.39 22.91
C SER A 255 -40.10 -21.80 23.50
N ASP A 256 -41.10 -21.56 22.65
CA ASP A 256 -42.35 -22.37 22.66
C ASP A 256 -43.37 -21.76 21.67
N ASP A 257 -43.83 -22.64 20.78
CA ASP A 257 -45.20 -22.83 20.31
C ASP A 257 -46.15 -21.63 20.23
N GLU A 258 -46.54 -21.29 18.99
CA GLU A 258 -47.96 -21.22 18.67
C GLU A 258 -48.22 -21.58 17.20
N GLN A 259 -49.05 -22.60 17.02
CA GLN A 259 -49.38 -23.26 15.77
C GLN A 259 -50.79 -22.82 15.33
N TYR A 260 -50.92 -22.21 14.15
CA TYR A 260 -52.16 -22.22 13.36
C TYR A 260 -51.81 -22.39 11.89
N GLY A 261 -52.22 -23.53 11.33
CA GLY A 261 -52.11 -23.82 9.90
C GLY A 261 -53.31 -23.33 9.10
N SER A 262 -53.12 -23.05 7.81
CA SER A 262 -53.62 -23.90 6.72
C SER A 262 -53.20 -23.36 5.34
N GLU A 263 -52.55 -24.25 4.59
CA GLU A 263 -52.63 -24.59 3.16
C GLU A 263 -52.96 -23.57 2.05
N GLY A 264 -52.20 -23.72 0.94
CA GLY A 264 -52.41 -23.19 -0.41
C GLY A 264 -51.15 -22.48 -0.91
N GLY A 265 -50.22 -23.07 -1.67
CA GLY A 265 -50.43 -23.79 -2.93
C GLY A 265 -50.43 -22.78 -4.09
N ASP A 266 -49.26 -22.52 -4.70
CA ASP A 266 -49.07 -22.52 -6.16
C ASP A 266 -47.70 -21.97 -6.61
N GLU A 267 -47.06 -22.75 -7.48
CA GLU A 267 -45.97 -22.38 -8.36
C GLU A 267 -46.36 -21.18 -9.25
N TRP A 268 -45.38 -20.40 -9.73
CA TRP A 268 -45.09 -20.25 -11.16
C TRP A 268 -43.96 -19.23 -11.44
N ALA A 269 -42.97 -19.74 -12.20
CA ALA A 269 -42.29 -19.12 -13.34
C ALA A 269 -41.46 -17.83 -13.19
N LYS A 270 -40.15 -18.02 -13.39
CA LYS A 270 -39.21 -17.04 -14.00
C LYS A 270 -39.66 -16.66 -15.41
N PRO A 271 -39.34 -15.44 -15.89
CA PRO A 271 -39.11 -15.21 -17.30
C PRO A 271 -37.62 -15.05 -17.62
N ASN A 272 -37.34 -15.51 -18.83
CA ASN A 272 -36.06 -15.75 -19.45
C ASN A 272 -35.50 -14.49 -20.13
N SER A 273 -34.20 -14.58 -20.41
CA SER A 273 -33.38 -13.81 -21.35
C SER A 273 -34.09 -13.06 -22.48
N ARG A 274 -33.53 -11.89 -22.85
CA ARG A 274 -33.36 -11.50 -24.25
C ARG A 274 -32.22 -10.50 -24.41
N GLU A 275 -31.37 -10.85 -25.38
CA GLU A 275 -30.32 -10.07 -26.01
C GLU A 275 -30.85 -8.76 -26.60
N LEU A 276 -29.99 -7.74 -26.66
CA LEU A 276 -30.06 -6.70 -27.68
C LEU A 276 -28.62 -6.26 -28.02
N ILE A 277 -28.25 -6.49 -29.27
CA ILE A 277 -27.01 -6.04 -29.91
C ILE A 277 -27.35 -4.98 -30.97
N TRP A 278 -26.43 -4.02 -31.13
CA TRP A 278 -26.17 -3.08 -32.24
C TRP A 278 -27.01 -1.80 -32.39
N ALA A 279 -26.34 -0.67 -32.16
CA ALA A 279 -26.02 0.31 -33.20
C ALA A 279 -24.65 0.94 -32.88
#